data_AF-A0A9W7MB76-F1
#
_entry.id   AF-A0A9W7MB76-F1
#
_cell.length_a   1.000
_cell.length_b   1.000
_cell.length_c   1.000
_cell.angle_alpha   90.00
_cell.angle_beta   90.00
_cell.angle_gamma   90.00
#
_symmetry.space_group_name_H-M   'P 1'
#
loop_
_entity.id
_entity.type
_entity.pdbx_description
1 polymer ?
#
loop_
_entity_poly.entity_id
_entity_poly.type
_entity_poly.pdbx_seq_one_letter_code
_entity_poly.pdbx_strand_id
1 'polypeptide(L)'
;MNMSLAERARCLRLNAGFPKNFWADAVSMTCYLINRSPRASLGGKVAEEVWTCNVVDFSHLRIFGCPAYVHVPGDERSKLDAKSKKCIFLGYKKGVKGYKFWDPVARKTMINRDAIFDEQLMLQ
;
A
#
# COMPACT_ATOMS: atom_id res chain seq x y z
N MET A 1 17.21 -5.13 -15.72
CA MET A 1 16.30 -5.27 -14.56
C MET A 1 15.97 -3.93 -13.88
N ASN A 2 16.82 -2.89 -13.93
CA ASN A 2 16.55 -1.60 -13.27
C ASN A 2 15.59 -0.67 -14.03
N MET A 3 15.50 -0.83 -15.36
CA MET A 3 14.58 -0.04 -16.20
C MET A 3 13.10 -0.30 -15.83
N SER A 4 12.74 -1.54 -15.46
CA SER A 4 11.35 -1.91 -15.15
C SER A 4 10.85 -1.44 -13.77
N LEU A 5 11.72 -1.27 -12.76
CA LEU A 5 11.26 -0.89 -11.42
C LEU A 5 10.87 0.59 -11.36
N ALA A 6 11.73 1.46 -11.88
CA ALA A 6 11.51 2.90 -11.87
C ALA A 6 10.31 3.31 -12.75
N GLU A 7 10.14 2.64 -13.91
CA GLU A 7 9.01 2.86 -14.79
C GLU A 7 7.70 2.41 -14.14
N ARG A 8 7.65 1.20 -13.56
CA ARG A 8 6.46 0.72 -12.84
C ARG A 8 6.11 1.60 -11.64
N ALA A 9 7.10 2.02 -10.85
CA ALA A 9 6.89 2.94 -9.74
C ALA A 9 6.38 4.31 -10.22
N ARG A 10 6.88 4.80 -11.36
CA ARG A 10 6.38 6.03 -11.98
C ARG A 10 4.92 5.87 -12.40
N CYS A 11 4.56 4.78 -13.09
CA CYS A 11 3.18 4.52 -13.49
C CYS A 11 2.26 4.42 -12.27
N LEU A 12 2.64 3.66 -11.25
CA LEU A 12 1.87 3.48 -10.01
C LEU A 12 1.62 4.82 -9.30
N ARG A 13 2.67 5.66 -9.20
CA ARG A 13 2.57 6.99 -8.59
C ARG A 13 1.66 7.93 -9.38
N LEU A 14 1.79 7.92 -10.72
CA LEU A 14 0.97 8.77 -11.59
C LEU A 14 -0.50 8.35 -11.58
N ASN A 15 -0.78 7.05 -11.59
CA ASN A 15 -2.14 6.50 -11.45
C ASN A 15 -2.80 6.93 -10.14
N ALA A 16 -2.04 6.92 -9.04
CA ALA A 16 -2.50 7.39 -7.73
C ALA A 16 -2.63 8.93 -7.62
N GLY A 17 -2.27 9.69 -8.66
CA GLY A 17 -2.29 11.16 -8.61
C GLY A 17 -1.27 11.78 -7.64
N PHE A 18 -0.23 11.04 -7.22
CA PHE A 18 0.69 11.52 -6.20
C PHE A 18 1.81 12.41 -6.74
N PRO A 19 2.20 13.47 -6.00
CA PRO A 19 3.37 14.28 -6.33
C PRO A 19 4.69 13.50 -6.21
N LYS A 20 5.77 14.06 -6.76
CA LYS A 20 7.09 13.39 -6.84
C LYS A 20 7.68 13.00 -5.48
N ASN A 21 7.32 13.69 -4.40
CA ASN A 21 7.77 13.39 -3.04
C ASN A 21 7.38 11.97 -2.56
N PHE A 22 6.33 11.35 -3.11
CA PHE A 22 5.92 9.98 -2.80
C PHE A 22 6.65 8.90 -3.62
N TRP A 23 7.75 9.25 -4.30
CA TRP A 23 8.48 8.29 -5.14
C TRP A 23 8.98 7.08 -4.34
N ALA A 24 9.43 7.27 -3.10
CA ALA A 24 9.96 6.19 -2.27
C ALA A 24 8.87 5.17 -1.88
N ASP A 25 7.65 5.66 -1.60
CA ASP A 25 6.50 4.82 -1.31
C ASP A 25 6.08 4.02 -2.55
N ALA A 26 6.03 4.67 -3.72
CA ALA A 26 5.72 4.01 -4.98
C ALA A 26 6.75 2.93 -5.36
N VAL A 27 8.05 3.20 -5.17
CA VAL A 27 9.11 2.20 -5.38
C VAL A 27 8.94 1.04 -4.40
N SER A 28 8.69 1.31 -3.12
CA SER A 28 8.50 0.28 -2.10
C SER A 28 7.32 -0.64 -2.44
N MET A 29 6.18 -0.05 -2.83
CA MET A 29 5.01 -0.80 -3.27
C MET A 29 5.29 -1.59 -4.55
N THR A 30 6.03 -1.02 -5.49
CA THR A 30 6.40 -1.73 -6.72
C THR A 30 7.29 -2.94 -6.43
N CYS A 31 8.30 -2.80 -5.56
CA CYS A 31 9.11 -3.93 -5.11
C CYS A 31 8.25 -5.01 -4.45
N TYR A 32 7.31 -4.60 -3.60
CA TYR A 32 6.39 -5.49 -2.92
C TYR A 32 5.53 -6.30 -3.91
N LEU A 33 4.98 -5.64 -4.93
CA LEU A 33 4.21 -6.27 -5.99
C LEU A 33 5.06 -7.20 -6.85
N ILE A 34 6.26 -6.76 -7.26
CA ILE A 34 7.17 -7.56 -8.10
C ILE A 34 7.55 -8.87 -7.41
N ASN A 35 7.83 -8.82 -6.10
CA ASN A 35 8.19 -10.02 -5.34
C ASN A 35 7.02 -11.01 -5.21
N ARG A 36 5.79 -10.50 -5.26
CA ARG A 36 4.54 -11.29 -5.20
C ARG A 36 3.90 -11.58 -6.55
N SER A 37 4.54 -11.18 -7.65
CA SER A 37 4.04 -11.45 -8.99
C SER A 37 4.58 -12.78 -9.51
N PRO A 38 3.75 -13.59 -10.20
CA PRO A 38 4.21 -14.76 -10.94
C PRO A 38 5.30 -14.38 -11.94
N ARG A 39 6.36 -15.21 -12.05
CA ARG A 39 7.45 -14.99 -13.01
C ARG A 39 7.59 -16.18 -13.94
N ALA A 40 7.61 -15.91 -15.25
CA ALA A 40 7.87 -16.93 -16.28
C ALA A 40 9.21 -17.64 -16.04
N SER A 41 10.25 -16.90 -15.63
CA SER A 41 11.57 -17.47 -15.29
C SER A 41 11.57 -18.43 -14.11
N LEU A 42 10.49 -18.46 -13.31
CA LEU A 42 10.30 -19.37 -12.18
C LEU A 42 9.21 -20.42 -12.48
N GLY A 43 8.87 -20.64 -13.76
CA GLY A 43 7.81 -21.56 -14.15
C GLY A 43 6.42 -21.12 -13.68
N GLY A 44 6.18 -19.81 -13.59
CA GLY A 44 4.92 -19.24 -13.10
C GLY A 44 4.82 -19.14 -11.57
N LYS A 45 5.85 -19.55 -10.82
CA LYS A 45 5.88 -19.39 -9.36
C LYS A 45 6.13 -17.93 -8.96
N VAL A 46 5.70 -17.58 -7.75
CA VAL A 46 5.95 -16.28 -7.13
C VAL A 46 7.34 -16.26 -6.50
N ALA A 47 8.11 -15.19 -6.72
CA ALA A 47 9.50 -15.10 -6.24
C ALA A 47 9.61 -15.21 -4.72
N GLU A 48 8.69 -14.57 -3.98
CA GLU A 48 8.65 -14.65 -2.53
C GLU A 48 8.37 -16.07 -2.02
N GLU A 49 7.50 -16.84 -2.69
CA GLU A 49 7.23 -18.24 -2.33
C GLU A 49 8.47 -19.11 -2.52
N VAL A 50 9.19 -18.90 -3.61
CA VAL A 50 10.43 -19.64 -3.92
C VAL A 50 11.52 -19.36 -2.89
N TRP A 51 11.63 -18.13 -2.39
CA TRP A 51 12.67 -17.76 -1.43
C TRP A 51 12.32 -18.06 0.03
N THR A 52 11.04 -18.00 0.39
CA THR A 52 10.59 -18.21 1.77
C THR A 52 10.05 -19.61 2.02
N CYS A 53 9.86 -20.40 0.97
CA CYS A 53 9.20 -21.72 1.00
C CYS A 53 7.78 -21.69 1.60
N ASN A 54 7.12 -20.53 1.61
CA ASN A 54 5.77 -20.33 2.13
C ASN A 54 4.86 -19.79 1.03
N VAL A 55 3.59 -20.22 1.03
CA VAL A 55 2.57 -19.69 0.11
C VAL A 55 2.29 -18.23 0.45
N VAL A 56 2.24 -17.37 -0.58
CA VAL A 56 1.92 -15.95 -0.40
C VAL A 56 0.40 -15.79 -0.27
N ASP A 57 -0.04 -15.18 0.83
CA ASP A 57 -1.41 -14.69 0.94
C ASP A 57 -1.56 -13.39 0.14
N PHE A 58 -2.68 -13.27 -0.59
CA PHE A 58 -3.04 -12.08 -1.36
C PHE A 58 -4.26 -11.35 -0.77
N SER A 59 -4.88 -11.86 0.30
CA SER A 59 -6.07 -11.29 0.92
C SER A 59 -5.90 -9.84 1.40
N HIS A 60 -4.68 -9.50 1.81
CA HIS A 60 -4.27 -8.17 2.27
C HIS A 60 -3.79 -7.26 1.15
N LEU A 61 -3.81 -7.71 -0.11
CA LEU A 61 -3.41 -6.87 -1.23
C LEU A 61 -4.44 -5.74 -1.43
N ARG A 62 -3.94 -4.51 -1.54
CA ARG A 62 -4.72 -3.28 -1.72
C ARG A 62 -4.13 -2.40 -2.80
N ILE A 63 -4.99 -1.61 -3.45
CA ILE A 63 -4.62 -0.70 -4.55
C ILE A 63 -3.87 0.52 -4.00
N PHE A 64 -2.65 0.74 -4.47
CA PHE A 64 -1.84 1.90 -4.08
C PHE A 64 -2.55 3.21 -4.43
N GLY A 65 -2.56 4.15 -3.49
CA GLY A 65 -3.23 5.44 -3.67
C GLY A 65 -4.73 5.42 -3.44
N CYS A 66 -5.36 4.27 -3.14
CA CYS A 66 -6.79 4.25 -2.87
C CYS A 66 -7.12 5.03 -1.58
N PRO A 67 -8.29 5.70 -1.54
CA PRO A 67 -8.83 6.22 -0.29
C PRO A 67 -9.08 5.10 0.72
N ALA A 68 -8.78 5.36 1.98
CA ALA A 68 -9.02 4.44 3.07
C ALA A 68 -9.49 5.19 4.32
N TYR A 69 -10.39 4.57 5.09
CA TYR A 69 -10.88 5.07 6.36
C TYR A 69 -10.16 4.33 7.48
N VAL A 70 -9.22 5.01 8.12
CA VAL A 70 -8.35 4.46 9.16
C VAL A 70 -8.97 4.69 10.52
N HIS A 71 -9.02 3.67 11.38
CA HIS A 71 -9.59 3.80 12.72
C HIS A 71 -8.77 4.77 13.59
N VAL A 72 -9.47 5.64 14.33
CA VAL A 72 -8.88 6.54 15.33
C VAL A 72 -9.10 5.95 16.73
N PRO A 73 -8.03 5.70 17.52
CA PRO A 73 -8.13 5.14 18.86
C PRO A 73 -9.04 5.96 19.78
N GLY A 74 -9.63 5.30 20.77
CA GLY A 74 -10.47 5.92 21.81
C GLY A 74 -9.78 7.06 22.56
N ASP A 75 -8.49 6.92 22.81
CA ASP A 75 -7.71 7.87 23.62
C ASP A 75 -7.44 9.19 22.89
N GLU A 76 -7.54 9.19 21.55
CA GLU A 76 -7.33 10.37 20.71
C GLU A 76 -8.65 11.07 20.35
N ARG A 77 -9.79 10.60 20.89
CA ARG A 77 -11.13 11.08 20.50
C ARG A 77 -12.04 11.34 21.70
N SER A 78 -12.81 12.43 21.61
CA SER A 78 -13.90 12.73 22.54
C SER A 78 -15.18 11.95 22.17
N LYS A 79 -16.19 11.93 23.07
CA LYS A 79 -17.41 11.10 22.96
C LYS A 79 -18.22 11.27 21.65
N LEU A 80 -18.00 12.36 20.90
CA LEU A 80 -18.71 12.68 19.65
C LEU A 80 -17.78 12.85 18.44
N ASP A 81 -16.48 12.61 18.61
CA ASP A 81 -15.53 12.74 17.50
C ASP A 81 -15.63 11.57 16.53
N ALA A 82 -15.24 11.81 15.27
CA ALA A 82 -15.23 10.79 14.24
C ALA A 82 -14.35 9.59 14.64
N LYS A 83 -14.87 8.37 14.45
CA LYS A 83 -14.16 7.12 14.78
C LYS A 83 -13.14 6.68 13.75
N SER A 84 -13.10 7.37 12.61
CA SER A 84 -12.21 7.06 11.50
C SER A 84 -11.80 8.31 10.76
N LYS A 85 -10.59 8.30 10.22
CA LYS A 85 -10.04 9.37 9.40
C LYS A 85 -9.86 8.92 7.97
N LYS A 86 -10.26 9.76 7.01
CA LYS A 86 -10.00 9.52 5.59
C LYS A 86 -8.52 9.80 5.30
N CYS A 87 -7.82 8.77 4.86
CA CYS A 87 -6.41 8.78 4.49
C CYS A 87 -6.24 8.13 3.11
N ILE A 88 -5.01 8.11 2.61
CA ILE A 88 -4.66 7.50 1.32
C ILE A 88 -3.65 6.38 1.55
N PHE A 89 -3.89 5.21 0.97
CA PHE A 89 -3.00 4.06 1.14
C PHE A 89 -1.66 4.23 0.40
N LEU A 90 -0.55 4.04 1.13
CA LEU A 90 0.82 4.17 0.62
C LEU A 90 1.57 2.84 0.48
N GLY A 91 0.99 1.71 0.87
CA GLY A 91 1.65 0.40 0.82
C GLY A 91 1.92 -0.21 2.19
N TYR A 92 2.91 -1.10 2.27
CA TYR A 92 3.17 -1.93 3.44
C TYR A 92 4.47 -1.54 4.13
N LYS A 93 4.47 -1.50 5.46
CA LYS A 93 5.71 -1.28 6.22
C LYS A 93 6.40 -2.61 6.51
N LYS A 94 7.69 -2.71 6.18
CA LYS A 94 8.50 -3.89 6.51
C LYS A 94 8.60 -4.07 8.03
N GLY A 95 8.41 -5.30 8.51
CA GLY A 95 8.56 -5.66 9.93
C GLY A 95 7.36 -5.31 10.82
N VAL A 96 6.27 -4.75 10.27
CA VAL A 96 5.05 -4.44 11.03
C VAL A 96 3.85 -5.00 10.29
N LYS A 97 2.95 -5.69 11.01
CA LYS A 97 1.67 -6.15 10.46
C LYS A 97 0.69 -4.98 10.39
N GLY A 98 0.88 -4.09 9.42
CA GLY A 98 0.06 -2.90 9.23
C GLY A 98 0.29 -2.22 7.89
N TYR A 99 -0.68 -1.43 7.50
CA TYR A 99 -0.69 -0.64 6.27
C TYR A 99 -0.15 0.76 6.55
N LYS A 100 0.58 1.33 5.60
CA LYS A 100 1.05 2.71 5.65
C LYS A 100 0.03 3.60 4.96
N PHE A 101 -0.30 4.72 5.60
CA PHE A 101 -1.25 5.70 5.08
C PHE A 101 -0.66 7.11 5.09
N TRP A 102 -1.14 7.94 4.16
CA TRP A 102 -0.95 9.38 4.14
C TRP A 102 -2.22 10.09 4.59
N ASP A 103 -2.08 10.97 5.57
CA ASP A 103 -3.12 11.88 5.98
C ASP A 103 -2.92 13.23 5.27
N PRO A 104 -3.79 13.60 4.31
CA PRO A 104 -3.64 14.84 3.56
C PRO A 104 -3.91 16.09 4.41
N VAL A 105 -4.65 15.97 5.51
CA VAL A 105 -4.99 17.09 6.42
C VAL A 105 -3.84 17.36 7.37
N ALA A 106 -3.37 16.33 8.09
CA ALA A 106 -2.25 16.49 9.02
C ALA A 106 -0.88 16.52 8.33
N ARG A 107 -0.81 16.17 7.04
CA ARG A 107 0.42 16.00 6.26
C ARG A 107 1.42 15.07 6.95
N LYS A 108 0.91 13.96 7.48
CA LYS A 108 1.70 12.96 8.20
C LYS A 108 1.44 11.57 7.66
N THR A 109 2.45 10.71 7.78
CA THR A 109 2.29 9.28 7.53
C THR A 109 1.94 8.58 8.83
N MET A 110 1.08 7.57 8.76
CA MET A 110 0.73 6.72 9.89
C MET A 110 0.73 5.26 9.47
N ILE A 111 0.87 4.37 10.45
CA ILE A 111 0.77 2.93 10.23
C ILE A 111 -0.39 2.42 11.06
N ASN A 112 -1.35 1.76 10.43
CA ASN A 112 -2.48 1.16 11.12
C ASN A 112 -2.86 -0.16 10.43
N ARG A 113 -3.39 -1.10 11.19
CA ARG A 113 -3.92 -2.36 10.68
C ARG A 113 -5.42 -2.26 10.36
N ASP A 114 -6.14 -1.46 11.14
CA ASP A 114 -7.60 -1.39 11.08
C ASP A 114 -8.02 -0.23 10.18
N ALA A 115 -8.31 -0.58 8.93
CA ALA A 115 -8.77 0.35 7.91
C ALA A 115 -9.74 -0.32 6.94
N ILE A 116 -10.69 0.47 6.46
CA ILE A 116 -11.60 0.10 5.37
C ILE A 116 -11.11 0.81 4.10
N PHE A 117 -10.93 0.06 3.02
CA PHE A 117 -10.41 0.57 1.75
C PHE A 117 -11.54 0.80 0.76
N ASP A 118 -11.58 1.99 0.16
CA ASP A 118 -12.53 2.36 -0.88
C ASP A 118 -11.82 2.31 -2.23
N GLU A 119 -11.75 1.10 -2.79
CA GLU A 119 -11.01 0.82 -4.02
C GLU A 119 -11.84 1.04 -5.30
N GLN A 120 -13.15 1.23 -5.17
CA GLN A 120 -14.06 1.37 -6.32
C GLN A 120 -13.69 2.56 -7.21
N LEU A 121 -13.20 3.64 -6.59
CA LEU A 121 -12.77 4.86 -7.30
C LEU A 121 -11.52 4.65 -8.17
N MET A 122 -10.78 3.55 -7.98
CA MET A 122 -9.55 3.24 -8.73
C MET A 122 -9.76 2.16 -9.80
N LEU A 123 -10.94 1.55 -9.88
CA LEU A 123 -11.26 0.46 -10.82
C LEU A 123 -12.07 0.93 -12.05
N GLN A 124 -12.18 2.25 -12.26
CA GLN A 124 -12.92 2.87 -13.37
C GLN A 124 -12.08 3.02 -14.63
#